data_AF-A0A1I0MSD3-F1
#
_entry.id   AF-A0A1I0MSD3-F1
#
_cell.length_a   1.000
_cell.length_b   1.000
_cell.length_c   1.000
_cell.angle_alpha   90.00
_cell.angle_beta   90.00
_cell.angle_gamma   90.00
#
_symmetry.space_group_name_H-M   'P 1'
#
loop_
_entity.id
_entity.type
_entity.pdbx_description
1 polymer ?
#
loop_
_entity_poly.entity_id
_entity_poly.type
_entity_poly.pdbx_seq_one_letter_code
_entity_poly.pdbx_strand_id
1 'polypeptide(L)'
;MGDELPKVLYETLESWGMNKRRASLKEYDDFKKELQSAVSLIDGSLLESSIEVFKDVNSPTVMNVLRFYGSLKVTRTKTKLVGNSKLMHFLFPNLIVPIDRTYTIRALGIPDFWLEIEKCAFLTIHRWAGEFVEENREFLQKLIEADTGSGWNQTIPKVVDNLIIYYVKTQL
;
A
#
# COMPACT_ATOMS: atom_id res chain seq x y z
N MET A 1 13.95 11.44 14.15
CA MET A 1 12.84 11.62 13.19
C MET A 1 11.99 12.76 13.73
N GLY A 2 11.87 13.87 12.99
CA GLY A 2 11.09 15.03 13.45
C GLY A 2 9.58 14.74 13.49
N ASP A 3 8.82 15.62 14.13
CA ASP A 3 7.36 15.50 14.28
C ASP A 3 6.57 15.65 12.96
N GLU A 4 7.24 16.06 11.89
CA GLU A 4 6.63 16.37 10.60
C GLU A 4 6.13 15.13 9.85
N LEU A 5 6.94 14.06 9.76
CA LEU A 5 6.54 12.88 8.96
C LEU A 5 5.28 12.18 9.53
N PRO A 6 5.16 11.90 10.85
CA PRO A 6 3.93 11.34 11.40
C PRO A 6 2.70 12.20 11.14
N LYS A 7 2.84 13.53 11.23
CA LYS A 7 1.76 14.48 10.95
C LYS A 7 1.29 14.41 9.50
N VAL A 8 2.23 14.53 8.56
CA VAL A 8 1.93 14.49 7.12
C VAL A 8 1.28 13.15 6.75
N LEU A 9 1.79 12.03 7.26
CA LEU A 9 1.20 10.71 6.99
C LEU A 9 -0.21 10.58 7.56
N TYR A 10 -0.45 11.08 8.78
CA TYR A 10 -1.77 11.06 9.40
C TYR A 10 -2.80 11.82 8.56
N GLU A 11 -2.51 13.09 8.26
CA GLU A 11 -3.38 13.97 7.47
C GLU A 11 -3.59 13.42 6.06
N THR A 12 -2.54 12.88 5.44
CA THR A 12 -2.64 12.28 4.10
C THR A 12 -3.52 11.04 4.11
N LEU A 13 -3.38 10.15 5.10
CA LEU A 13 -4.21 8.96 5.23
C LEU A 13 -5.68 9.30 5.45
N GLU A 14 -5.98 10.33 6.25
CA GLU A 14 -7.35 10.86 6.40
C GLU A 14 -7.91 11.39 5.07
N SER A 15 -7.10 12.14 4.32
CA SER A 15 -7.50 12.63 2.98
C SER A 15 -7.78 11.48 2.01
N TRP A 16 -7.03 10.37 2.12
CA TRP A 16 -7.21 9.11 1.38
C TRP A 16 -8.37 8.24 1.90
N GLY A 17 -9.23 8.82 2.73
CA GLY A 17 -10.50 8.25 3.16
C GLY A 17 -10.39 7.29 4.34
N MET A 18 -9.25 7.24 5.02
CA MET A 18 -9.22 6.69 6.39
C MET A 18 -10.18 7.52 7.27
N ASN A 19 -10.81 6.90 8.26
CA ASN A 19 -11.84 7.49 9.14
C ASN A 19 -13.20 7.81 8.49
N LYS A 20 -13.38 7.67 7.17
CA LYS A 20 -14.69 7.91 6.51
C LYS A 20 -15.61 6.67 6.46
N ARG A 21 -15.06 5.46 6.67
CA ARG A 21 -15.77 4.17 6.50
C ARG A 21 -15.27 3.13 7.54
N ARG A 22 -15.12 1.87 7.14
CA ARG A 22 -14.73 0.73 8.01
C ARG A 22 -13.26 0.71 8.46
N ALA A 23 -12.40 1.56 7.90
CA ALA A 23 -10.99 1.66 8.30
C ALA A 23 -10.78 2.99 9.02
N SER A 24 -10.24 2.94 10.24
CA SER A 24 -10.05 4.11 11.09
C SER A 24 -8.68 4.08 11.74
N LEU A 25 -8.00 5.22 11.72
CA LEU A 25 -6.72 5.45 12.39
C LEU A 25 -6.95 5.54 13.90
N LYS A 26 -5.88 5.30 14.68
CA LYS A 26 -5.86 5.71 16.09
C LYS A 26 -5.89 7.24 16.22
N GLU A 27 -6.08 7.76 17.44
CA GLU A 27 -5.79 9.17 17.70
C GLU A 27 -4.34 9.48 17.30
N TYR A 28 -4.08 10.73 16.93
CA TYR A 28 -2.79 11.15 16.41
C TYR A 28 -1.59 10.77 17.30
N ASP A 29 -1.68 10.96 18.62
CA ASP A 29 -0.56 10.65 19.53
C ASP A 29 -0.23 9.15 19.57
N ASP A 30 -1.26 8.31 19.59
CA ASP A 30 -1.11 6.85 19.52
C ASP A 30 -0.58 6.42 18.15
N PHE A 31 -1.11 7.00 17.07
CA PHE A 31 -0.62 6.76 15.71
C PHE A 31 0.86 7.10 15.60
N LYS A 32 1.27 8.28 16.07
CA LYS A 32 2.65 8.77 16.05
C LYS A 32 3.57 7.81 16.79
N LYS A 33 3.20 7.41 18.00
CA LYS A 33 3.98 6.48 18.83
C LYS A 33 4.16 5.12 18.16
N GLU A 34 3.07 4.56 17.63
CA GLU A 34 3.09 3.25 16.96
C GLU A 34 3.88 3.30 15.65
N LEU A 35 3.73 4.37 14.87
CA LEU A 35 4.50 4.60 13.64
C LEU A 35 5.98 4.72 13.95
N GLN A 36 6.39 5.54 14.92
CA GLN A 36 7.79 5.70 15.31
C GLN A 36 8.41 4.37 15.77
N SER A 37 7.65 3.57 16.54
CA SER A 37 8.08 2.24 16.96
C SER A 37 8.18 1.25 15.80
N ALA A 38 7.37 1.38 14.75
CA ALA A 38 7.45 0.51 13.58
C ALA A 38 8.59 0.94 12.65
N VAL A 39 8.75 2.25 12.43
CA VAL A 39 9.78 2.83 11.54
C VAL A 39 11.20 2.50 12.03
N SER A 40 11.42 2.40 13.34
CA SER A 40 12.71 1.96 13.89
C SER A 40 13.08 0.50 13.54
N LEU A 41 12.12 -0.28 13.03
CA LEU A 41 12.31 -1.66 12.57
C LEU A 41 12.50 -1.75 11.05
N ILE A 42 12.52 -0.64 10.33
CA ILE A 42 12.71 -0.64 8.87
C ILE A 42 14.12 -1.13 8.55
N ASP A 43 14.18 -2.14 7.71
CA ASP A 43 15.39 -2.53 7.00
C ASP A 43 15.57 -1.56 5.82
N GLY A 44 16.72 -0.87 5.77
CA GLY A 44 17.03 0.12 4.74
C GLY A 44 16.97 -0.43 3.31
N SER A 45 17.16 -1.74 3.12
CA SER A 45 17.01 -2.39 1.81
C SER A 45 15.59 -2.29 1.24
N LEU A 46 14.57 -2.09 2.08
CA LEU A 46 13.18 -1.91 1.64
C LEU A 46 12.97 -0.60 0.87
N LEU A 47 13.78 0.43 1.14
CA LEU A 47 13.67 1.74 0.48
C LEU A 47 14.11 1.68 -0.99
N GLU A 48 15.07 0.80 -1.29
CA GLU A 48 15.63 0.59 -2.64
C GLU A 48 14.93 -0.57 -3.38
N SER A 49 13.98 -1.25 -2.73
CA SER A 49 13.26 -2.38 -3.31
C SER A 49 12.08 -1.91 -4.18
N SER A 50 11.75 -2.72 -5.17
CA SER A 50 10.63 -2.49 -6.08
C SER A 50 9.62 -3.64 -6.02
N ILE A 51 8.38 -3.39 -6.44
CA ILE A 51 7.25 -4.31 -6.24
C ILE A 51 7.42 -5.71 -6.85
N GLU A 52 8.29 -5.88 -7.83
CA GLU A 52 8.55 -7.14 -8.52
C GLU A 52 9.23 -8.17 -7.60
N VAL A 53 9.76 -7.77 -6.44
CA VAL A 53 10.24 -8.71 -5.41
C VAL A 53 9.12 -9.65 -4.92
N PHE A 54 7.85 -9.25 -5.03
CA PHE A 54 6.71 -10.07 -4.61
C PHE A 54 6.43 -11.27 -5.52
N LYS A 55 7.09 -11.39 -6.67
CA LYS A 55 7.03 -12.60 -7.50
C LYS A 55 7.58 -13.82 -6.76
N ASP A 56 8.63 -13.61 -5.96
CA ASP A 56 9.10 -14.58 -4.98
C ASP A 56 8.62 -14.17 -3.59
N VAL A 57 7.43 -14.66 -3.22
CA VAL A 57 6.83 -14.42 -1.90
C VAL A 57 7.66 -14.98 -0.74
N ASN A 58 8.64 -15.85 -1.02
CA ASN A 58 9.54 -16.41 -0.02
C ASN A 58 10.87 -15.64 0.10
N SER A 59 11.07 -14.60 -0.73
CA SER A 59 12.30 -13.82 -0.70
C SER A 59 12.50 -13.12 0.66
N PRO A 60 13.76 -12.90 1.09
CA PRO A 60 14.06 -12.19 2.34
C PRO A 60 13.42 -10.80 2.40
N THR A 61 13.37 -10.09 1.27
CA THR A 61 12.72 -8.78 1.14
C THR A 61 11.23 -8.85 1.46
N VAL A 62 10.50 -9.81 0.88
CA VAL A 62 9.07 -9.97 1.16
C VAL A 62 8.84 -10.37 2.62
N MET A 63 9.69 -11.21 3.21
CA MET A 63 9.63 -11.55 4.62
C MET A 63 9.82 -10.32 5.53
N ASN A 64 10.73 -9.42 5.18
CA ASN A 64 10.93 -8.15 5.88
C ASN A 64 9.72 -7.23 5.73
N VAL A 65 9.13 -7.14 4.54
CA VAL A 65 7.87 -6.41 4.31
C VAL A 65 6.74 -6.95 5.19
N LEU A 66 6.58 -8.27 5.30
CA LEU A 66 5.54 -8.89 6.13
C LEU A 66 5.78 -8.67 7.63
N ARG A 67 7.04 -8.64 8.05
CA ARG A 67 7.43 -8.31 9.43
C ARG A 67 7.03 -6.87 9.75
N PHE A 68 7.34 -5.93 8.85
CA PHE A 68 6.94 -4.53 8.99
C PHE A 68 5.41 -4.37 8.96
N TYR A 69 4.73 -4.99 8.00
CA TYR A 69 3.26 -5.01 7.95
C TYR A 69 2.64 -5.47 9.28
N GLY A 70 3.22 -6.50 9.91
CA GLY A 70 2.76 -7.04 11.18
C GLY A 70 3.05 -6.16 12.40
N SER A 71 4.10 -5.32 12.35
CA SER A 71 4.44 -4.40 13.43
C SER A 71 3.55 -3.15 13.46
N LEU A 72 2.93 -2.79 12.33
CA LEU A 72 2.00 -1.67 12.23
C LEU A 72 0.72 -1.89 13.05
N LYS A 73 0.56 -1.04 14.06
CA LYS A 73 -0.61 -0.98 14.95
C LYS A 73 -1.21 0.43 14.94
N VAL A 74 -1.33 1.03 13.76
CA VAL A 74 -1.76 2.42 13.56
C VAL A 74 -3.28 2.59 13.37
N THR A 75 -4.01 1.49 13.16
CA THR A 75 -5.48 1.50 12.99
C THR A 75 -6.20 1.02 14.25
N ARG A 76 -7.44 1.50 14.44
CA ARG A 76 -8.39 1.03 15.46
C ARG A 76 -9.18 -0.20 15.01
N THR A 77 -9.32 -0.35 13.71
CA THR A 77 -10.22 -1.34 13.11
C THR A 77 -9.59 -2.72 13.09
N LYS A 78 -10.43 -3.75 13.23
CA LYS A 78 -9.99 -5.16 13.24
C LYS A 78 -9.21 -5.52 11.97
N THR A 79 -9.66 -5.02 10.82
CA THR A 79 -8.93 -5.17 9.56
C THR A 79 -7.87 -4.08 9.41
N LYS A 80 -6.64 -4.49 9.13
CA LYS A 80 -5.47 -3.64 8.90
C LYS A 80 -5.09 -3.54 7.42
N LEU A 81 -5.57 -4.43 6.54
CA LEU A 81 -5.12 -4.54 5.14
C LEU A 81 -5.07 -3.21 4.39
N VAL A 82 -6.18 -2.48 4.36
CA VAL A 82 -6.29 -1.18 3.66
C VAL A 82 -5.44 -0.10 4.32
N GLY A 83 -5.52 0.02 5.65
CA GLY A 83 -4.78 1.06 6.37
C GLY A 83 -3.27 0.87 6.30
N ASN A 84 -2.80 -0.36 6.53
CA ASN A 84 -1.38 -0.69 6.52
C ASN A 84 -0.81 -0.60 5.10
N SER A 85 -1.50 -1.09 4.07
CA SER A 85 -1.00 -0.96 2.69
C SER A 85 -0.90 0.50 2.23
N LYS A 86 -1.88 1.36 2.55
CA LYS A 86 -1.81 2.80 2.25
C LYS A 86 -0.67 3.49 2.99
N LEU A 87 -0.50 3.22 4.29
CA LEU A 87 0.62 3.76 5.05
C LEU A 87 1.96 3.27 4.47
N MET A 88 2.07 1.98 4.19
CA MET A 88 3.28 1.37 3.63
C MET A 88 3.58 1.88 2.22
N HIS A 89 2.58 2.23 1.42
CA HIS A 89 2.79 2.89 0.13
C HIS A 89 3.51 4.23 0.29
N PHE A 90 3.12 5.05 1.28
CA PHE A 90 3.83 6.32 1.51
C PHE A 90 5.27 6.12 2.02
N LEU A 91 5.52 5.04 2.76
CA LEU A 91 6.87 4.71 3.25
C LEU A 91 7.75 4.05 2.17
N PHE A 92 7.15 3.25 1.29
CA PHE A 92 7.82 2.44 0.27
C PHE A 92 7.08 2.54 -1.08
N PRO A 93 7.09 3.72 -1.72
CA PRO A 93 6.18 4.02 -2.84
C PRO A 93 6.50 3.26 -4.12
N ASN A 94 7.69 2.67 -4.24
CA ASN A 94 8.09 1.80 -5.34
C ASN A 94 7.84 0.30 -5.08
N LEU A 95 7.55 -0.07 -3.82
CA LEU A 95 7.45 -1.46 -3.38
C LEU A 95 6.00 -1.90 -3.14
N ILE A 96 5.15 -0.99 -2.65
CA ILE A 96 3.83 -1.32 -2.12
C ILE A 96 2.74 -0.63 -2.94
N VAL A 97 1.76 -1.40 -3.39
CA VAL A 97 0.51 -0.86 -3.97
C VAL A 97 -0.43 -0.48 -2.83
N PRO A 98 -1.02 0.72 -2.82
CA PRO A 98 -2.05 1.03 -1.85
C PRO A 98 -3.30 0.19 -2.16
N ILE A 99 -3.82 -0.54 -1.17
CA ILE A 99 -5.00 -1.39 -1.36
C ILE A 99 -6.25 -0.61 -1.00
N ASP A 100 -7.24 -0.63 -1.89
CA ASP A 100 -8.57 -0.11 -1.64
C ASP A 100 -9.64 -1.23 -1.63
N ARG A 101 -10.60 -1.11 -0.70
CA ARG A 101 -11.67 -2.11 -0.55
C ARG A 101 -12.69 -2.07 -1.68
N THR A 102 -12.96 -0.90 -2.24
CA THR A 102 -13.95 -0.71 -3.31
C THR A 102 -13.37 -1.09 -4.66
N TYR A 103 -12.09 -0.77 -4.90
CA TYR A 103 -11.46 -0.96 -6.21
C TYR A 103 -10.57 -2.20 -6.27
N THR A 104 -9.49 -2.25 -5.48
CA THR A 104 -8.49 -3.35 -5.54
C THR A 104 -9.09 -4.71 -5.21
N ILE A 105 -9.77 -4.83 -4.06
CA ILE A 105 -10.36 -6.11 -3.62
C ILE A 105 -11.41 -6.60 -4.62
N ARG A 106 -12.23 -5.68 -5.16
CA ARG A 106 -13.28 -6.00 -6.14
C ARG A 106 -12.70 -6.44 -7.48
N ALA A 107 -11.72 -5.70 -8.01
CA ALA A 107 -11.12 -5.98 -9.31
C ALA A 107 -10.43 -7.35 -9.34
N LEU A 108 -9.74 -7.69 -8.26
CA LEU A 108 -8.99 -8.94 -8.14
C LEU A 108 -9.82 -10.10 -7.58
N GLY A 109 -11.12 -9.89 -7.32
CA GLY A 109 -12.01 -10.93 -6.82
C GLY A 109 -11.57 -11.53 -5.49
N ILE A 110 -10.89 -10.76 -4.63
CA ILE A 110 -10.37 -11.27 -3.34
C ILE A 110 -11.56 -11.59 -2.42
N PRO A 111 -11.75 -12.86 -2.00
CA PRO A 111 -12.91 -13.22 -1.19
C PRO A 111 -12.90 -12.54 0.18
N ASP A 112 -14.07 -12.16 0.71
CA ASP A 112 -14.17 -11.52 2.03
C ASP A 112 -13.55 -12.39 3.15
N PHE A 113 -13.62 -13.72 3.05
CA PHE A 113 -13.02 -14.63 4.04
C PHE A 113 -11.47 -14.61 3.99
N TRP A 114 -10.85 -14.22 2.87
CA TRP A 114 -9.39 -14.02 2.81
C TRP A 114 -8.96 -12.76 3.55
N LEU A 115 -9.88 -11.83 3.82
CA LEU A 115 -9.62 -10.68 4.70
C LEU A 115 -9.49 -11.10 6.17
N GLU A 116 -9.85 -12.33 6.53
CA GLU A 116 -9.54 -12.89 7.85
C GLU A 116 -8.08 -13.37 7.92
N ILE A 117 -7.46 -13.65 6.77
CA ILE A 117 -6.05 -13.99 6.61
C ILE A 117 -5.34 -12.84 5.89
N GLU A 118 -5.35 -11.66 6.48
CA GLU A 118 -4.93 -10.40 5.83
C GLU A 118 -3.55 -10.47 5.17
N LYS A 119 -2.59 -11.21 5.75
CA LYS A 119 -1.26 -11.40 5.16
C LYS A 119 -1.32 -12.15 3.83
N CYS A 120 -2.19 -13.15 3.70
CA CYS A 120 -2.39 -13.87 2.45
C CYS A 120 -3.02 -12.96 1.40
N ALA A 121 -4.07 -12.21 1.75
CA ALA A 121 -4.65 -11.23 0.83
C ALA A 121 -3.62 -10.17 0.39
N PHE A 122 -2.83 -9.66 1.33
CA PHE A 122 -1.74 -8.73 1.06
C PHE A 122 -0.73 -9.30 0.06
N LEU A 123 -0.25 -10.53 0.30
CA LEU A 123 0.70 -11.22 -0.57
C LEU A 123 0.12 -11.48 -1.96
N THR A 124 -1.13 -11.97 -2.04
CA THR A 124 -1.78 -12.26 -3.33
C THR A 124 -1.89 -11.02 -4.20
N ILE A 125 -2.32 -9.90 -3.61
CA ILE A 125 -2.47 -8.63 -4.35
C ILE A 125 -1.11 -8.12 -4.81
N HIS A 126 -0.10 -8.13 -3.94
CA HIS A 126 1.23 -7.61 -4.30
C HIS A 126 1.99 -8.54 -5.24
N ARG A 127 1.79 -9.85 -5.15
CA ARG A 127 2.33 -10.82 -6.12
C ARG A 127 1.75 -10.54 -7.51
N TRP A 128 0.43 -10.44 -7.62
CA TRP A 128 -0.24 -10.09 -8.88
C TRP A 128 0.30 -8.76 -9.43
N ALA A 129 0.47 -7.74 -8.57
CA ALA A 129 1.00 -6.45 -8.99
C ALA A 129 2.47 -6.56 -9.46
N GLY A 130 3.30 -7.35 -8.78
CA GLY A 130 4.68 -7.58 -9.18
C GLY A 130 4.81 -8.30 -10.53
N GLU A 131 3.95 -9.30 -10.77
CA GLU A 131 3.84 -9.99 -12.06
C GLU A 131 3.35 -9.03 -13.16
N PHE A 132 2.28 -8.27 -12.90
CA PHE A 132 1.74 -7.28 -13.84
C PHE A 132 2.76 -6.20 -14.22
N VAL A 133 3.54 -5.71 -13.24
CA VAL A 133 4.56 -4.69 -13.47
C VAL A 133 5.71 -5.23 -14.30
N GLU A 134 6.16 -6.47 -14.07
CA GLU A 134 7.21 -7.08 -14.89
C GLU A 134 6.81 -7.13 -16.37
N GLU A 135 5.57 -7.56 -16.64
CA GLU A 135 5.07 -7.70 -18.02
C GLU A 135 4.82 -6.35 -18.71
N ASN A 136 4.54 -5.28 -17.94
CA ASN A 136 4.05 -4.00 -18.47
C ASN A 136 4.93 -2.80 -18.14
N ARG A 137 6.16 -2.99 -17.65
CA ARG A 137 6.99 -1.91 -17.09
C ARG A 137 7.10 -0.69 -18.00
N GLU A 138 7.44 -0.87 -19.27
CA GLU A 138 7.63 0.24 -20.21
C GLU A 138 6.35 1.05 -20.41
N PHE A 139 5.20 0.37 -20.48
CA PHE A 139 3.90 1.02 -20.59
C PHE A 139 3.58 1.83 -19.32
N LEU A 140 3.80 1.23 -18.15
CA LEU A 140 3.56 1.91 -16.86
C LEU A 140 4.46 3.13 -16.68
N GLN A 141 5.72 3.05 -17.12
CA GLN A 141 6.65 4.16 -17.08
C GLN A 141 6.19 5.32 -17.98
N LYS A 142 5.70 5.03 -19.19
CA LYS A 142 5.13 6.04 -20.09
C LYS A 142 3.91 6.76 -19.48
N LEU A 143 3.10 6.07 -18.67
CA LEU A 143 1.96 6.68 -17.97
C LEU A 143 2.38 7.65 -16.86
N ILE A 144 3.54 7.44 -16.25
CA ILE A 144 4.15 8.39 -15.31
C ILE A 144 4.64 9.62 -16.07
N GLU A 145 5.40 9.41 -17.15
CA GLU A 145 5.96 10.50 -17.96
C GLU A 145 4.89 11.37 -18.63
N ALA A 146 3.75 10.76 -18.99
CA ALA A 146 2.61 11.48 -19.56
C ALA A 146 1.83 12.32 -18.53
N ASP A 147 2.00 12.08 -17.23
CA ASP A 147 1.34 12.86 -16.17
C ASP A 147 2.08 14.18 -15.92
N THR A 148 1.79 15.16 -16.77
CA THR A 148 2.48 16.46 -16.79
C THR A 148 1.93 17.48 -15.77
N GLY A 149 1.07 17.09 -14.83
CA GLY A 149 0.60 18.04 -13.83
C GLY A 149 -0.55 17.63 -12.92
N SER A 150 -1.10 16.41 -13.04
CA SER A 150 -2.14 15.97 -12.09
C SER A 150 -1.53 15.47 -10.77
N GLY A 151 -0.27 15.02 -10.81
CA GLY A 151 0.43 14.45 -9.66
C GLY A 151 -0.19 13.13 -9.18
N TRP A 152 -1.00 12.48 -10.03
CA TRP A 152 -1.68 11.23 -9.70
C TRP A 152 -0.82 10.00 -9.96
N ASN A 153 0.05 10.04 -10.98
CA ASN A 153 0.94 8.96 -11.38
C ASN A 153 2.37 9.26 -10.95
N GLN A 154 2.67 9.10 -9.66
CA GLN A 154 4.00 9.42 -9.11
C GLN A 154 4.96 8.24 -9.09
N THR A 155 4.45 7.01 -8.95
CA THR A 155 5.24 5.78 -8.95
C THR A 155 4.52 4.65 -9.66
N ILE A 156 5.25 3.62 -10.09
CA ILE A 156 4.67 2.46 -10.77
C ILE A 156 3.55 1.81 -9.93
N PRO A 157 3.72 1.51 -8.62
CA PRO A 157 2.62 1.01 -7.78
C PRO A 157 1.39 1.93 -7.76
N LYS A 158 1.57 3.26 -7.79
CA LYS A 158 0.43 4.19 -7.83
C LYS A 158 -0.28 4.17 -9.18
N VAL A 159 0.45 4.01 -10.29
CA VAL A 159 -0.14 3.83 -11.62
C VAL A 159 -0.98 2.54 -11.65
N VAL A 160 -0.49 1.44 -11.09
CA VAL A 160 -1.25 0.18 -10.99
C VAL A 160 -2.56 0.39 -10.23
N ASP A 161 -2.53 1.07 -9.08
CA ASP A 161 -3.75 1.44 -8.33
C ASP A 161 -4.71 2.29 -9.18
N ASN A 162 -4.21 3.30 -9.87
CA ASN A 162 -5.03 4.16 -10.75
C ASN A 162 -5.68 3.38 -11.90
N LEU A 163 -4.95 2.44 -12.52
CA LEU A 163 -5.47 1.58 -13.58
C LEU A 163 -6.58 0.65 -13.06
N ILE A 164 -6.43 0.10 -11.85
CA ILE A 164 -7.47 -0.69 -11.19
C ILE A 164 -8.73 0.16 -10.96
N ILE A 165 -8.56 1.38 -10.43
CA ILE A 165 -9.68 2.31 -10.20
C ILE A 165 -10.39 2.60 -11.52
N TYR A 166 -9.64 2.91 -12.58
CA TYR A 166 -10.17 3.17 -13.91
C TYR A 166 -10.95 1.96 -14.43
N TYR A 167 -10.36 0.77 -14.40
CA TYR A 167 -10.99 -0.47 -14.83
C TYR A 167 -12.33 -0.68 -14.12
N VAL A 168 -12.37 -0.65 -12.80
CA VAL A 168 -13.61 -0.88 -12.02
C VAL A 168 -14.67 0.18 -12.33
N LYS A 169 -14.28 1.44 -12.55
CA LYS A 169 -15.23 2.50 -12.93
C LYS A 169 -15.80 2.35 -14.33
N THR A 170 -15.05 1.76 -15.26
CA THR A 170 -15.52 1.52 -16.64
C THR A 170 -16.35 0.24 -16.81
N GLN A 171 -16.32 -0.66 -15.82
CA GLN A 171 -17.14 -1.89 -15.79
C GLN A 171 -18.49 -1.67 -15.07
N LEU A 172 -18.78 -0.45 -14.62
CA LEU A 172 -20.03 -0.02 -13.98
C LEU A 172 -20.85 0.83 -14.94
#